data_AF-A0A924I690-F1
#
_entry.id   AF-A0A924I690-F1
#
_cell.length_a   1.000
_cell.length_b   1.000
_cell.length_c   1.000
_cell.angle_alpha   90.00
_cell.angle_beta   90.00
_cell.angle_gamma   90.00
#
_symmetry.space_group_name_H-M   'P 1'
#
loop_
_entity.id
_entity.type
_entity.pdbx_description
1 polymer ?
#
loop_
_entity_poly.entity_id
_entity_poly.type
_entity_poly.pdbx_seq_one_letter_code
_entity_poly.pdbx_strand_id
1 'polypeptide(L)' 'MAILIPILGDQLSAGLAALRGADKHHSIVLMMEVAAEATSVRHHQKKIAFLFSAMRHFA' A
#
# COMPACT_ATOMS: atom_id res chain seq x y z
N MET A 1 -16.58 -6.21 14.26
CA MET A 1 -16.45 -5.49 12.97
C MET A 1 -15.00 -5.06 12.85
N ALA A 2 -14.31 -5.36 11.76
CA ALA A 2 -12.91 -4.95 11.58
C ALA A 2 -12.82 -3.63 10.79
N ILE A 3 -11.88 -2.76 11.16
CA ILE A 3 -11.54 -1.54 10.43
C ILE A 3 -10.58 -1.90 9.31
N LEU A 4 -10.90 -1.51 8.07
CA LEU A 4 -10.01 -1.69 6.94
C LEU A 4 -9.17 -0.43 6.73
N ILE A 5 -7.85 -0.57 6.73
CA ILE A 5 -6.90 0.53 6.57
C ILE A 5 -6.19 0.36 5.22
N PRO A 6 -6.64 1.04 4.16
CA PRO A 6 -5.93 1.03 2.89
C PRO A 6 -4.61 1.80 2.98
N ILE A 7 -3.53 1.20 2.49
CA ILE A 7 -2.23 1.86 2.30
C ILE A 7 -1.88 1.81 0.81
N LEU A 8 -1.70 2.98 0.22
CA LEU A 8 -1.34 3.14 -1.20
C LEU A 8 0.17 3.01 -1.41
N GLY A 9 0.59 2.78 -2.66
CA GLY A 9 2.01 2.54 -2.99
C GLY A 9 2.96 3.71 -2.66
N ASP A 10 2.44 4.92 -2.50
CA ASP A 10 3.20 6.12 -2.12
C ASP A 10 3.17 6.41 -0.61
N GLN A 11 2.53 5.55 0.19
CA GLN A 11 2.32 5.75 1.64
C GLN A 11 3.15 4.81 2.52
N LEU A 12 4.23 4.22 1.98
CA LEU A 12 5.03 3.16 2.63
C LEU A 12 5.91 3.69 3.78
N SER A 13 5.27 4.05 4.89
CA SER A 13 5.92 4.55 6.10
C SER A 13 5.32 3.93 7.34
N ALA A 14 6.17 3.43 8.25
CA ALA A 14 5.74 2.90 9.54
C ALA A 14 5.07 3.97 10.43
N GLY A 15 5.36 5.25 10.19
CA GLY A 15 4.76 6.40 10.90
C GLY A 15 3.49 6.95 10.25
N LEU A 16 2.90 6.24 9.28
CA LEU A 16 1.73 6.69 8.53
C LEU A 16 0.57 7.04 9.46
N ALA A 17 -0.09 8.17 9.21
CA ALA A 17 -1.17 8.67 10.05
C ALA A 17 -2.31 7.67 10.24
N ALA A 18 -2.65 6.92 9.19
CA ALA A 18 -3.70 5.91 9.21
C ALA A 18 -3.40 4.71 10.12
N LEU A 19 -2.12 4.46 10.44
CA LEU A 19 -1.70 3.37 11.33
C LEU A 19 -1.66 3.78 12.80
N ARG A 20 -1.74 5.08 13.12
CA ARG A 20 -1.64 5.56 14.50
C ARG A 20 -2.87 5.11 15.31
N GLY A 21 -2.62 4.37 16.39
CA GLY A 21 -3.68 3.86 17.26
C GLY A 21 -4.50 2.72 16.66
N ALA A 22 -4.09 2.17 15.51
CA ALA A 22 -4.75 1.01 14.93
C ALA A 22 -4.60 -0.22 15.85
N ASP A 23 -5.72 -0.80 16.25
CA ASP A 23 -5.75 -2.04 17.02
C ASP A 23 -5.48 -3.23 16.10
N LYS A 24 -4.41 -3.98 16.38
CA LYS A 24 -4.00 -5.15 15.58
C LYS A 24 -5.05 -6.26 15.56
N HIS A 25 -5.92 -6.36 16.58
CA HIS A 25 -6.96 -7.39 16.64
C HIS A 25 -8.24 -7.00 15.91
N HIS A 26 -8.44 -5.71 15.66
CA HIS A 26 -9.66 -5.18 15.05
C HIS A 26 -9.39 -4.40 13.76
N SER A 27 -8.15 -4.36 13.27
CA SER A 27 -7.77 -3.65 12.05
C SER A 27 -7.13 -4.60 11.05
N ILE A 28 -7.44 -4.40 9.78
CA ILE A 28 -6.82 -5.12 8.66
C ILE A 28 -6.17 -4.06 7.78
N VAL A 29 -4.85 -4.18 7.55
CA VAL A 29 -4.13 -3.35 6.58
C VAL A 29 -4.31 -3.95 5.20
N LEU A 30 -4.72 -3.13 4.24
CA LEU A 30 -4.93 -3.52 2.85
C LEU A 30 -3.96 -2.78 1.94
N MET A 31 -3.07 -3.55 1.30
CA MET A 31 -2.22 -3.10 0.20
C MET A 31 -2.57 -3.90 -1.06
N MET A 32 -2.60 -3.24 -2.21
CA MET A 32 -3.08 -3.86 -3.45
C MET A 32 -2.23 -3.42 -4.64
N GLU A 33 -1.67 -4.38 -5.37
CA GLU A 33 -1.13 -4.18 -6.71
C GLU A 33 -2.29 -4.30 -7.72
N VAL A 34 -2.82 -3.19 -8.20
CA VAL A 34 -3.98 -3.18 -9.12
C VAL A 34 -3.57 -2.77 -10.53
N ALA A 35 -4.16 -3.45 -11.54
CA ALA A 35 -3.84 -3.20 -12.94
C ALA A 35 -4.15 -1.75 -13.35
N ALA A 36 -5.28 -1.19 -12.89
CA ALA A 36 -5.69 0.17 -13.22
C ALA A 36 -4.63 1.22 -12.87
N GLU A 37 -3.96 1.08 -11.72
CA GLU A 37 -2.88 1.99 -11.31
C GLU A 37 -1.58 1.75 -12.10
N ALA A 38 -1.31 0.51 -12.52
CA ALA A 38 -0.13 0.18 -13.30
C ALA A 38 -0.26 0.47 -14.80
N THR A 39 -1.47 0.78 -15.28
CA THR A 39 -1.75 1.01 -16.71
C THR A 39 -2.52 2.29 -17.00
N SER A 40 -2.86 3.09 -16.00
CA SER A 40 -3.57 4.38 -16.17
C SER A 40 -2.81 5.32 -17.11
N VAL A 41 -1.48 5.26 -17.07
CA VAL A 41 -0.58 5.87 -18.03
C VAL A 41 0.56 4.92 -18.37
N ARG A 42 1.36 5.27 -19.39
CA ARG A 42 2.57 4.51 -19.72
C ARG A 42 3.67 4.77 -18.70
N HIS A 43 3.68 4.00 -17.62
CA HIS A 43 4.75 4.06 -16.64
C HIS A 43 6.05 3.44 -17.17
N HIS A 44 7.18 3.97 -16.72
CA HIS A 44 8.46 3.33 -16.94
C HIS A 44 8.52 2.00 -16.18
N GLN A 45 9.01 0.92 -16.80
CA GLN A 45 9.04 -0.42 -16.19
C GLN A 45 9.75 -0.44 -14.82
N LYS A 46 10.89 0.25 -14.71
CA LYS A 46 11.60 0.41 -13.42
C LYS A 46 10.76 1.09 -12.33
N LYS A 47 9.85 2.03 -12.66
CA LYS A 47 8.96 2.67 -11.67
C LYS A 47 8.01 1.64 -11.09
N ILE A 48 7.36 0.83 -11.94
CA ILE A 48 6.43 -0.22 -11.49
C ILE A 48 7.17 -1.27 -10.68
N ALA A 49 8.31 -1.77 -11.18
CA ALA A 49 9.11 -2.76 -10.48
C ALA A 49 9.60 -2.25 -9.11
N PHE A 50 10.06 -1.00 -9.04
CA PHE A 50 10.45 -0.35 -7.78
C PHE A 50 9.27 -0.26 -6.81
N LEU A 51 8.12 0.27 -7.26
CA LEU A 51 6.96 0.51 -6.41
C LEU A 51 6.39 -0.81 -5.86
N PHE A 52 6.18 -1.81 -6.73
CA PHE A 52 5.66 -3.12 -6.31
C PHE A 52 6.65 -3.85 -5.39
N SER A 53 7.95 -3.79 -5.68
CA SER A 53 8.95 -4.33 -4.76
C SER A 53 8.89 -3.65 -3.40
N ALA A 54 8.88 -2.31 -3.35
CA ALA A 54 8.78 -1.55 -2.12
C ALA A 54 7.51 -1.89 -1.33
N MET A 55 6.36 -2.02 -2.00
CA MET A 55 5.09 -2.44 -1.39
C MET A 55 5.18 -3.84 -0.77
N ARG A 56 5.74 -4.82 -1.51
CA ARG A 56 5.91 -6.20 -1.01
C ARG A 56 6.87 -6.31 0.18
N HIS A 57 7.91 -5.47 0.19
CA HIS A 57 8.86 -5.42 1.31
C HIS A 57 8.30 -4.67 2.54
N PHE A 58 7.30 -3.81 2.36
CA PHE A 58 6.66 -3.07 3.44
C PHE A 58 5.54 -3.87 4.13
N ALA A 59 4.87 -4.77 3.41
CA ALA A 59 3.84 -5.67 3.91
C ALA A 59 4.43 -6.79 4.81
#